data_AF-A0A2E1VWK3-F1
#
_entry.id   AF-A0A2E1VWK3-F1
#
_cell.length_a   1.000
_cell.length_b   1.000
_cell.length_c   1.000
_cell.angle_alpha   90.00
_cell.angle_beta   90.00
_cell.angle_gamma   90.00
#
_symmetry.space_group_name_H-M   'P 1'
#
loop_
_entity.id
_entity.type
_entity.pdbx_description
1 polymer ?
#
loop_
_entity_poly.entity_id
_entity_poly.type
_entity_poly.pdbx_seq_one_letter_code
_entity_poly.pdbx_strand_id
1 'polypeptide(L)'
;MLAGSAAVAVGLASSAAAQDQAAQAQFEAPVLVQAGGEVIDMSSQIGYAGPALYDANGDGLLDLYVGCFRGKILFAPNTGSRAEPVFGKPHYLQAEGKEIEISNW
;
A
#
# COMPACT_ATOMS: atom_id res chain seq x y z
N MET A 1 64.49 12.29 36.66
CA MET A 1 63.50 13.41 36.66
C MET A 1 62.24 12.82 36.04
N LEU A 2 61.34 12.18 36.80
CA LEU A 2 60.26 12.73 37.64
C LEU A 2 59.27 13.64 36.90
N ALA A 3 57.98 13.29 37.06
CA ALA A 3 56.72 13.89 36.60
C ALA A 3 56.39 13.67 35.10
N GLY A 4 55.28 13.05 34.69
CA GLY A 4 53.99 12.88 35.36
C GLY A 4 52.95 13.79 34.73
N SER A 5 52.03 13.22 33.94
CA SER A 5 50.65 13.71 33.80
C SER A 5 49.85 12.73 32.96
N ALA A 6 49.14 11.84 33.64
CA ALA A 6 47.95 11.21 33.12
C ALA A 6 46.81 12.24 33.18
N ALA A 7 46.14 12.48 32.07
CA ALA A 7 44.82 13.09 32.09
C ALA A 7 43.80 12.00 31.77
N VAL A 8 43.28 11.38 32.83
CA VAL A 8 42.03 10.62 32.75
C VAL A 8 40.92 11.66 32.80
N ALA A 9 40.27 11.92 31.67
CA ALA A 9 39.01 12.65 31.65
C ALA A 9 37.89 11.63 31.86
N VAL A 10 37.45 11.46 33.12
CA VAL A 10 36.13 10.89 33.42
C VAL A 10 35.11 11.98 33.11
N GLY A 11 34.57 11.95 31.88
CA GLY A 11 33.44 12.77 31.49
C GLY A 11 32.15 12.00 31.72
N LEU A 12 31.33 12.49 32.64
CA LEU A 12 30.01 11.97 33.01
C LEU A 12 29.14 11.74 31.77
N ALA A 13 28.47 10.58 31.74
CA ALA A 13 27.36 10.34 30.83
C ALA A 13 26.23 11.35 31.16
N SER A 14 26.13 12.42 30.40
CA SER A 14 24.82 13.01 30.14
C SER A 14 24.22 12.18 29.02
N SER A 15 23.19 11.41 29.30
CA SER A 15 22.35 10.78 28.29
C SER A 15 21.77 11.89 27.41
N ALA A 16 22.50 12.28 26.38
CA ALA A 16 21.93 12.97 25.25
C ALA A 16 20.89 11.99 24.73
N ALA A 17 19.62 12.34 25.02
CA ALA A 17 18.46 11.59 24.60
C ALA A 17 18.74 11.02 23.21
N ALA A 18 18.70 9.70 23.09
CA ALA A 18 18.59 9.07 21.79
C ALA A 18 17.37 9.75 21.17
N GLN A 19 17.63 10.72 20.28
CA GLN A 19 16.62 11.22 19.40
C GLN A 19 16.31 10.02 18.54
N ASP A 20 15.27 9.29 18.92
CA ASP A 20 14.60 8.31 18.09
C ASP A 20 14.07 9.12 16.90
N GLN A 21 14.97 9.34 15.95
CA GLN A 21 14.65 9.88 14.65
C GLN A 21 13.92 8.74 13.96
N ALA A 22 12.63 8.62 14.27
CA ALA A 22 11.74 7.63 13.69
C ALA A 22 12.08 7.54 12.21
N ALA A 23 12.60 6.38 11.80
CA ALA A 23 13.15 6.19 10.47
C ALA A 23 12.15 6.75 9.46
N GLN A 24 12.54 7.83 8.79
CA GLN A 24 11.66 8.52 7.87
C GLN A 24 11.34 7.50 6.78
N ALA A 25 10.08 7.09 6.67
CA ALA A 25 9.69 6.05 5.73
C ALA A 25 10.13 6.48 4.32
N GLN A 26 11.10 5.74 3.76
CA GLN A 26 11.55 5.95 2.39
C GLN A 26 10.67 5.09 1.50
N PHE A 27 9.74 5.74 0.81
CA PHE A 27 8.93 5.09 -0.21
C PHE A 27 9.72 5.02 -1.51
N GLU A 28 9.52 3.94 -2.26
CA GLU A 28 9.94 3.86 -3.64
C GLU A 28 9.19 4.89 -4.50
N ALA A 29 9.66 5.10 -5.73
CA ALA A 29 8.94 5.94 -6.68
C ALA A 29 7.52 5.38 -6.90
N PRO A 30 6.50 6.25 -7.02
CA PRO A 30 5.13 5.79 -7.24
C PRO A 30 5.02 5.06 -8.57
N VAL A 31 4.29 3.96 -8.56
CA VAL A 31 3.96 3.18 -9.75
C VAL A 31 2.47 3.25 -10.03
N LEU A 32 2.10 3.23 -11.30
CA LEU A 32 0.71 3.08 -11.70
C LEU A 32 0.31 1.62 -11.53
N VAL A 33 -0.78 1.38 -10.80
CA VAL A 33 -1.32 0.03 -10.61
C VAL A 33 -1.90 -0.46 -11.93
N GLN A 34 -1.56 -1.71 -12.29
CA GLN A 34 -2.01 -2.36 -13.51
C GLN A 34 -2.91 -3.55 -13.22
N ALA A 35 -3.85 -3.81 -14.13
CA ALA A 35 -4.69 -5.01 -14.17
C ALA A 35 -4.89 -5.44 -15.62
N GLY A 36 -4.72 -6.72 -15.92
CA GLY A 36 -4.81 -7.24 -17.29
C GLY A 36 -3.76 -6.67 -18.25
N GLY A 37 -2.63 -6.16 -17.72
CA GLY A 37 -1.55 -5.53 -18.51
C GLY A 37 -1.78 -4.06 -18.85
N GLU A 38 -2.86 -3.44 -18.36
CA GLU A 38 -3.17 -2.02 -18.58
C GLU A 38 -3.22 -1.26 -17.25
N VAL A 39 -2.93 0.04 -17.29
CA VAL A 39 -3.09 0.92 -16.13
C VAL A 39 -4.56 1.03 -15.76
N ILE A 40 -4.86 0.93 -14.46
CA ILE A 40 -6.20 1.19 -13.97
C ILE A 40 -6.48 2.69 -14.02
N ASP A 41 -7.37 3.10 -14.92
CA ASP A 41 -7.83 4.49 -15.03
C ASP A 41 -9.32 4.61 -14.66
N MET A 42 -9.59 5.35 -13.58
CA MET A 42 -10.94 5.62 -13.08
C MET A 42 -11.52 6.95 -13.59
N SER A 43 -10.81 7.68 -14.46
CA SER A 43 -11.25 8.98 -14.97
C SER A 43 -12.64 8.93 -15.63
N SER A 44 -12.92 7.86 -16.39
CA SER A 44 -14.23 7.61 -17.02
C SER A 44 -15.37 7.37 -16.01
N GLN A 45 -15.03 7.03 -14.77
CA GLN A 45 -15.96 6.75 -13.67
C GLN A 45 -16.05 7.90 -12.66
N ILE A 46 -15.78 9.13 -13.11
CA ILE A 46 -15.72 10.35 -12.28
C ILE A 46 -14.55 10.31 -11.27
N GLY A 47 -13.60 9.38 -11.41
CA GLY A 47 -12.42 9.29 -10.56
C GLY A 47 -12.76 8.86 -9.12
N TYR A 48 -12.03 9.45 -8.16
CA TYR A 48 -12.08 9.10 -6.74
C TYR A 48 -11.86 7.60 -6.49
N ALA A 49 -10.77 7.08 -7.07
CA ALA A 49 -10.39 5.68 -6.91
C ALA A 49 -10.19 5.35 -5.43
N GLY A 50 -10.98 4.40 -4.93
CA GLY A 50 -10.85 3.84 -3.59
C GLY A 50 -10.36 2.39 -3.68
N PRO A 51 -9.04 2.15 -3.74
CA PRO A 51 -8.50 0.80 -3.81
C PRO A 51 -8.61 0.08 -2.46
N ALA A 52 -8.91 -1.21 -2.51
CA ALA A 52 -8.91 -2.13 -1.37
C ALA A 52 -8.39 -3.50 -1.81
N LEU A 53 -7.76 -4.23 -0.88
CA LEU A 53 -7.28 -5.58 -1.07
C LEU A 53 -8.02 -6.53 -0.14
N TYR A 54 -8.60 -7.60 -0.68
CA TYR A 54 -9.35 -8.58 0.11
C TYR A 54 -9.32 -9.96 -0.54
N ASP A 55 -9.34 -11.01 0.28
CA ASP A 55 -9.45 -12.41 -0.14
C ASP A 55 -10.91 -12.84 0.09
N ALA A 56 -11.74 -12.76 -0.95
CA ALA A 56 -13.17 -13.05 -0.83
C ALA A 56 -13.51 -14.53 -1.02
N ASN A 57 -12.67 -15.27 -1.75
CA ASN A 57 -12.93 -16.66 -2.11
C ASN A 57 -12.19 -17.65 -1.18
N GLY A 58 -11.31 -17.17 -0.31
CA GLY A 58 -10.56 -17.97 0.65
C GLY A 58 -9.37 -18.71 0.05
N ASP A 59 -8.86 -18.29 -1.10
CA ASP A 59 -7.72 -18.93 -1.77
C ASP A 59 -6.35 -18.46 -1.24
N GLY A 60 -6.34 -17.50 -0.32
CA GLY A 60 -5.15 -16.94 0.30
C GLY A 60 -4.52 -15.78 -0.48
N LEU A 61 -5.04 -15.45 -1.67
CA LEU A 61 -4.60 -14.34 -2.50
C LEU A 61 -5.45 -13.11 -2.23
N LEU A 62 -4.79 -11.95 -2.11
CA LEU A 62 -5.49 -10.68 -2.02
C LEU A 62 -5.85 -10.21 -3.43
N ASP A 63 -7.14 -10.08 -3.71
CA ASP A 63 -7.66 -9.52 -4.94
C ASP A 63 -7.79 -8.00 -4.85
N LEU A 64 -7.78 -7.33 -5.99
CA LEU A 64 -7.92 -5.88 -6.06
C LEU A 64 -9.38 -5.47 -6.32
N TYR A 65 -9.86 -4.58 -5.46
CA TYR A 65 -11.13 -3.89 -5.60
C TYR A 65 -10.88 -2.40 -5.72
N VAL A 66 -11.54 -1.71 -6.64
CA VAL A 66 -11.43 -0.26 -6.79
C VAL A 66 -12.82 0.34 -6.92
N GLY A 67 -13.26 1.01 -5.85
CA GLY A 67 -14.47 1.83 -5.88
C GLY A 67 -14.26 3.12 -6.68
N CYS A 68 -15.37 3.68 -7.18
CA CYS A 68 -15.38 4.96 -7.87
C CYS A 68 -16.59 5.79 -7.45
N PHE A 69 -16.59 7.08 -7.80
CA PHE A 69 -17.66 7.99 -7.43
C PHE A 69 -19.04 7.62 -8.02
N ARG A 70 -19.09 6.90 -9.16
CA ARG A 70 -20.35 6.42 -9.77
C ARG A 70 -20.99 5.23 -9.05
N GLY A 71 -20.44 4.78 -7.91
CA GLY A 71 -21.01 3.69 -7.14
C GLY A 71 -20.73 2.29 -7.70
N LYS A 72 -19.95 2.19 -8.78
CA LYS A 72 -19.46 0.92 -9.32
C LYS A 72 -18.17 0.50 -8.62
N ILE A 73 -17.93 -0.80 -8.56
CA ILE A 73 -16.70 -1.39 -8.01
C ILE A 73 -16.02 -2.17 -9.13
N LEU A 74 -14.81 -1.78 -9.50
CA LEU A 74 -13.94 -2.58 -10.36
C LEU A 74 -13.32 -3.69 -9.53
N PHE A 75 -13.32 -4.92 -10.04
CA PHE A 75 -12.69 -6.08 -9.44
C PHE A 75 -11.66 -6.67 -10.41
N ALA A 76 -10.48 -6.98 -9.90
CA ALA A 76 -9.42 -7.66 -10.62
C ALA A 76 -8.82 -8.78 -9.76
N PRO A 77 -9.01 -10.06 -10.14
CA PRO A 77 -8.50 -11.17 -9.36
C PRO A 77 -6.97 -11.22 -9.41
N ASN A 78 -6.32 -11.59 -8.31
CA ASN A 78 -4.90 -11.88 -8.30
C ASN A 78 -4.67 -13.31 -8.81
N THR A 79 -4.01 -13.44 -9.96
CA THR A 79 -3.64 -14.73 -10.57
C THR A 79 -2.17 -15.08 -10.35
N GLY A 80 -1.43 -14.25 -9.62
CA GLY A 80 -0.03 -14.43 -9.28
C GLY A 80 0.15 -15.12 -7.93
N SER A 81 0.95 -14.51 -7.07
CA SER A 81 1.13 -14.96 -5.69
C SER A 81 0.80 -13.84 -4.70
N ARG A 82 0.82 -14.16 -3.41
CA ARG A 82 0.69 -13.15 -2.35
C ARG A 82 1.88 -12.19 -2.29
N ALA A 83 3.09 -12.65 -2.64
CA ALA A 83 4.30 -11.83 -2.63
C ALA A 83 4.48 -11.03 -3.93
N GLU A 84 4.02 -11.60 -5.05
CA GLU A 84 4.12 -11.02 -6.39
C GLU A 84 2.73 -11.10 -7.04
N PRO A 85 1.82 -10.15 -6.72
CA PRO A 85 0.47 -10.17 -7.26
C PRO A 85 0.47 -9.84 -8.75
N VAL A 86 -0.38 -10.53 -9.50
CA VAL A 86 -0.66 -10.24 -10.91
C VAL A 86 -2.16 -10.11 -11.06
N PHE A 87 -2.65 -8.88 -11.20
CA PHE A 87 -4.08 -8.65 -11.35
C PHE A 87 -4.53 -8.95 -12.78
N GLY A 88 -5.51 -9.83 -12.91
CA GLY A 88 -6.10 -10.22 -14.19
C GLY A 88 -6.95 -9.10 -14.80
N LYS A 89 -7.61 -9.42 -15.92
CA LYS A 89 -8.48 -8.45 -16.61
C LYS A 89 -9.60 -7.97 -15.69
N PRO A 90 -9.72 -6.65 -15.46
CA PRO A 90 -10.72 -6.14 -14.54
C PRO A 90 -12.13 -6.17 -15.13
N HIS A 91 -13.13 -6.29 -14.27
CA HIS A 91 -14.54 -6.17 -14.61
C HIS A 91 -15.33 -5.58 -13.44
N TYR A 92 -16.55 -5.11 -13.67
CA TYR A 92 -17.38 -4.66 -12.55
C TYR A 92 -17.81 -5.83 -11.69
N LEU A 93 -17.69 -5.65 -10.37
CA LEU A 93 -18.08 -6.63 -9.38
C LEU A 93 -19.57 -6.97 -9.53
N GLN A 94 -19.89 -8.25 -9.46
CA GLN A 94 -21.26 -8.75 -9.62
C GLN A 94 -21.76 -9.49 -8.38
N ALA A 95 -23.05 -9.39 -8.13
CA ALA A 95 -23.81 -10.24 -7.22
C ALA A 95 -25.04 -10.78 -7.95
N GLU A 96 -25.27 -12.10 -7.85
CA GLU A 96 -26.40 -12.77 -8.52
C GLU A 96 -26.48 -12.49 -10.04
N GLY A 97 -25.31 -12.33 -10.69
CA GLY A 97 -25.20 -12.02 -12.12
C GLY A 97 -25.53 -10.57 -12.50
N LYS A 98 -25.69 -9.68 -11.54
CA LYS A 98 -25.89 -8.24 -11.75
C LYS A 98 -24.70 -7.47 -11.23
N GLU A 99 -24.30 -6.42 -11.93
CA GLU A 99 -23.31 -5.48 -11.42
C GLU A 99 -23.80 -4.85 -10.11
N ILE A 100 -22.92 -4.79 -9.13
CA ILE A 100 -23.16 -4.04 -7.91
C ILE A 100 -23.11 -2.55 -8.27
N GLU A 101 -24.13 -1.83 -7.84
CA GLU A 101 -24.21 -0.38 -7.95
C GLU A 101 -24.69 0.18 -6.61
N ILE A 102 -23.82 0.96 -5.98
CA ILE A 102 -24.11 1.63 -4.73
C ILE A 102 -24.48 3.06 -5.09
N SER A 103 -25.78 3.34 -5.21
CA SER A 103 -26.26 4.66 -5.61
C SER A 103 -25.72 5.75 -4.68
N ASN A 104 -25.03 6.71 -5.29
CA ASN A 104 -24.72 7.97 -4.66
C ASN A 104 -25.89 8.92 -4.89
N TRP A 105 -26.70 9.08 -3.85
CA TRP A 105 -27.73 10.12 -3.69
C TRP A 105 -28.89 10.03 -4.70
#